data_AF-A0A9Q0J7Q3-F1
#
_entry.id   AF-A0A9Q0J7Q3-F1
#
_cell.length_a   1.000
_cell.length_b   1.000
_cell.length_c   1.000
_cell.angle_alpha   90.00
_cell.angle_beta   90.00
_cell.angle_gamma   90.00
#
_symmetry.space_group_name_H-M   'P 1'
#
loop_
_entity.id
_entity.type
_entity.pdbx_description
1 polymer ?
#
loop_
_entity_poly.entity_id
_entity_poly.type
_entity_poly.pdbx_seq_one_letter_code
_entity_poly.pdbx_strand_id
1 'polypeptide(L)'
;MFACLLTLKTLKFERCTLPEELSLSSLLQLDDFMIMFSEGVKEVAVSNMNNVRIQSFGDRVAFDLRSAPNLKQLRLAWGPEALSRIPYLRKCCPALQSLAICTPTYLVENMPPTTSIFSGVTELCLVHNDATLFGIVKINCILRAFPCLQELELWLLLSLRKIVSLQIGSGRLKDLDSVKSAPPLPERPDLEEGKAEPKEYVHEHLKRVVIAGFWGTSSEIECAIHLLTHSTVLERMDINPEISGVHPWTLLNVDVALNKEEREKICERLQPFCKKAVLTVH
;
A
#
# COMPACT_ATOMS: atom_id res chain seq x y z
N MET A 1 -27.61 -5.80 13.78
CA MET A 1 -28.02 -5.72 12.37
C MET A 1 -27.86 -7.06 11.62
N PHE A 2 -26.79 -7.83 11.83
CA PHE A 2 -26.49 -9.02 10.99
C PHE A 2 -26.75 -10.39 11.62
N ALA A 3 -27.48 -10.47 12.74
CA ALA A 3 -27.61 -11.70 13.53
C ALA A 3 -28.19 -12.91 12.75
N CYS A 4 -28.90 -12.67 11.65
CA CYS A 4 -29.51 -13.71 10.82
C CYS A 4 -28.68 -14.08 9.58
N LEU A 5 -27.53 -13.43 9.34
CA LEU A 5 -26.73 -13.56 8.11
C LEU A 5 -25.48 -14.43 8.33
N LEU A 6 -25.65 -15.58 8.99
CA LEU A 6 -24.54 -16.41 9.49
C LEU A 6 -23.64 -17.02 8.39
N THR A 7 -24.15 -17.14 7.16
CA THR A 7 -23.44 -17.71 6.01
C THR A 7 -22.90 -16.65 5.06
N LEU A 8 -23.00 -15.36 5.43
CA LEU A 8 -22.60 -14.27 4.56
C LEU A 8 -21.07 -14.22 4.46
N LYS A 9 -20.56 -14.44 3.24
CA LYS A 9 -19.11 -14.40 2.95
C LYS A 9 -18.62 -13.01 2.55
N THR A 10 -19.49 -12.20 1.97
CA THR A 10 -19.12 -10.88 1.46
C THR A 10 -20.17 -9.87 1.86
N LEU A 11 -19.72 -8.78 2.47
CA LEU A 11 -20.55 -7.65 2.87
C LEU A 11 -19.94 -6.36 2.33
N LYS A 12 -20.69 -5.63 1.51
CA LYS A 12 -20.26 -4.37 0.91
C LYS A 12 -21.28 -3.28 1.17
N PHE A 13 -20.80 -2.15 1.65
CA PHE A 13 -21.55 -0.90 1.74
C PHE A 13 -20.93 0.10 0.78
N GLU A 14 -21.75 0.67 -0.10
CA GLU A 14 -21.32 1.68 -1.05
C GLU A 14 -22.31 2.85 -1.02
N ARG A 15 -21.80 4.06 -0.79
CA ARG A 15 -22.60 5.31 -0.79
C ARG A 15 -23.83 5.23 0.11
N CYS A 16 -23.66 4.61 1.29
CA CYS A 16 -24.70 4.41 2.28
C CYS A 16 -24.53 5.38 3.45
N THR A 17 -25.63 5.71 4.13
CA THR A 17 -25.59 6.27 5.48
C THR A 17 -25.65 5.13 6.48
N LEU A 18 -24.58 4.93 7.24
CA LEU A 18 -24.43 3.84 8.19
C LEU A 18 -24.56 4.36 9.64
N PRO A 19 -24.95 3.49 10.60
CA PRO A 19 -24.87 3.84 12.01
C PRO A 19 -23.43 4.14 12.43
N GLU A 20 -23.26 4.94 13.49
CA GLU A 20 -21.92 5.31 13.99
C GLU A 20 -21.06 4.10 14.37
N GLU A 21 -21.69 3.07 14.92
CA GLU A 21 -21.07 1.83 15.33
C GLU A 21 -21.62 0.66 14.52
N LEU A 22 -20.72 -0.14 13.94
CA LEU A 22 -21.06 -1.33 13.18
C LEU A 22 -20.36 -2.56 13.79
N SER A 23 -21.11 -3.58 14.14
CA SER A 23 -20.55 -4.84 14.67
C SER A 23 -20.63 -5.95 13.64
N LEU A 24 -19.46 -6.53 13.32
CA LEU A 24 -19.33 -7.70 12.46
C LEU A 24 -19.32 -9.02 13.25
N SER A 25 -19.45 -8.97 14.58
CA SER A 25 -19.25 -10.09 15.51
C SER A 25 -20.13 -11.32 15.27
N SER A 26 -21.25 -11.17 14.57
CA SER A 26 -22.16 -12.27 14.23
C SER A 26 -21.85 -12.94 12.89
N LEU A 27 -20.96 -12.37 12.08
CA LEU A 27 -20.65 -12.81 10.72
C LEU A 27 -19.42 -13.72 10.70
N LEU A 28 -19.52 -14.90 11.31
CA LEU A 28 -18.37 -15.80 11.51
C LEU A 28 -17.76 -16.37 10.22
N GLN A 29 -18.54 -16.40 9.13
CA GLN A 29 -18.12 -16.87 7.81
C GLN A 29 -17.78 -15.74 6.84
N LEU A 30 -17.71 -14.51 7.32
CA LEU A 30 -17.30 -13.39 6.48
C LEU A 30 -15.86 -13.62 6.04
N ASP A 31 -15.62 -13.41 4.75
CA ASP A 31 -14.30 -13.47 4.12
C ASP A 31 -13.90 -12.08 3.61
N ASP A 32 -14.87 -11.24 3.21
CA ASP A 32 -14.65 -9.90 2.65
C ASP A 32 -15.67 -8.89 3.18
N PHE A 33 -15.17 -7.81 3.77
CA PHE A 33 -15.92 -6.67 4.26
C PHE A 33 -15.40 -5.39 3.62
N MET A 34 -16.30 -4.60 3.03
CA MET A 34 -15.94 -3.36 2.35
C MET A 34 -16.93 -2.24 2.67
N ILE A 35 -16.40 -1.07 3.00
CA ILE A 35 -17.15 0.19 3.06
C ILE A 35 -16.56 1.14 2.02
N MET A 36 -17.40 1.78 1.20
CA MET A 36 -16.97 2.75 0.19
C MET A 36 -17.87 3.98 0.22
N PHE A 37 -17.26 5.16 0.34
CA PHE A 37 -17.93 6.47 0.25
C PHE A 37 -19.21 6.55 1.10
N SER A 38 -19.19 5.88 2.26
CA SER A 38 -20.33 5.79 3.15
C SER A 38 -20.11 6.73 4.32
N GLU A 39 -21.17 7.38 4.77
CA GLU A 39 -21.13 8.40 5.81
C GLU A 39 -21.67 7.84 7.13
N GLY A 40 -21.32 8.49 8.25
CA GLY A 40 -21.86 8.20 9.58
C GLY A 40 -21.06 7.18 10.38
N VAL A 41 -20.49 6.15 9.75
CA VAL A 41 -19.72 5.12 10.47
C VAL A 41 -18.40 5.67 11.01
N LYS A 42 -18.20 5.54 12.32
CA LYS A 42 -16.98 5.96 13.03
C LYS A 42 -16.17 4.77 13.50
N GLU A 43 -16.83 3.69 13.91
CA GLU A 43 -16.18 2.49 14.45
C GLU A 43 -16.80 1.20 13.94
N VAL A 44 -15.94 0.25 13.58
CA VAL A 44 -16.32 -1.11 13.20
C VAL A 44 -15.68 -2.10 14.16
N ALA A 45 -16.51 -2.79 14.93
CA ALA A 45 -16.09 -3.85 15.83
C ALA A 45 -15.94 -5.17 15.09
N VAL A 46 -14.73 -5.73 15.13
CA VAL A 46 -14.35 -6.98 14.48
C VAL A 46 -14.02 -8.00 15.57
N SER A 47 -14.75 -9.11 15.61
CA SER A 47 -14.49 -10.17 16.58
C SER A 47 -14.69 -11.56 16.00
N ASN A 48 -13.94 -12.53 16.54
CA ASN A 48 -14.04 -13.96 16.19
C ASN A 48 -13.81 -14.28 14.70
N MET A 49 -13.07 -13.43 14.00
CA MET A 49 -12.75 -13.61 12.58
C MET A 49 -11.33 -14.14 12.42
N ASN A 50 -11.18 -15.20 11.65
CA ASN A 50 -9.88 -15.83 11.39
C ASN A 50 -9.23 -15.32 10.09
N ASN A 51 -10.05 -15.00 9.08
CA ASN A 51 -9.58 -14.63 7.76
C ASN A 51 -10.54 -13.65 7.06
N VAL A 52 -10.59 -12.41 7.54
CA VAL A 52 -11.42 -11.36 6.91
C VAL A 52 -10.56 -10.33 6.23
N ARG A 53 -10.83 -10.13 4.94
CA ARG A 53 -10.40 -8.95 4.22
C ARG A 53 -11.29 -7.78 4.62
N ILE A 54 -10.72 -6.78 5.28
CA ILE A 54 -11.41 -5.54 5.63
C ILE A 54 -10.98 -4.46 4.64
N GLN A 55 -11.89 -3.60 4.19
CA GLN A 55 -11.60 -2.50 3.27
C GLN A 55 -12.49 -1.31 3.61
N SER A 56 -11.95 -0.10 3.63
CA SER A 56 -12.73 1.11 3.94
C SER A 56 -12.24 2.30 3.14
N PHE A 57 -13.07 2.85 2.25
CA PHE A 57 -12.76 4.02 1.44
C PHE A 57 -13.70 5.15 1.81
N GLY A 58 -13.16 6.35 2.05
CA GLY A 58 -13.94 7.53 2.43
C GLY A 58 -13.57 8.02 3.83
N ASP A 59 -14.59 8.31 4.65
CA ASP A 59 -14.44 8.88 5.98
C ASP A 59 -13.61 8.01 6.94
N ARG A 60 -13.17 8.64 8.04
CA ARG A 60 -12.29 8.04 9.05
C ARG A 60 -13.01 6.94 9.84
N VAL A 61 -12.94 5.71 9.36
CA VAL A 61 -13.44 4.53 10.08
C VAL A 61 -12.35 3.91 10.95
N ALA A 62 -12.60 3.82 12.26
CA ALA A 62 -11.79 3.06 13.18
C ALA A 62 -12.20 1.58 13.17
N PHE A 63 -11.24 0.67 13.23
CA PHE A 63 -11.50 -0.77 13.41
C PHE A 63 -11.07 -1.20 14.80
N ASP A 64 -11.99 -1.71 15.60
CA ASP A 64 -11.68 -2.37 16.87
C ASP A 64 -11.36 -3.84 16.63
N LEU A 65 -10.07 -4.17 16.75
CA LEU A 65 -9.53 -5.50 16.53
C LEU A 65 -9.19 -6.23 17.83
N ARG A 66 -9.51 -5.68 19.01
CA ARG A 66 -9.15 -6.28 20.33
C ARG A 66 -9.66 -7.70 20.50
N SER A 67 -10.77 -8.01 19.84
CA SER A 67 -11.44 -9.32 19.90
C SER A 67 -11.16 -10.20 18.66
N ALA A 68 -10.13 -9.89 17.88
CA ALA A 68 -9.73 -10.62 16.68
C ALA A 68 -8.25 -11.12 16.74
N PRO A 69 -7.86 -11.89 17.77
CA PRO A 69 -6.46 -12.32 17.95
C PRO A 69 -5.97 -13.32 16.89
N ASN A 70 -6.90 -14.05 16.26
CA ASN A 70 -6.60 -15.09 15.26
C ASN A 70 -6.59 -14.55 13.82
N LEU A 71 -6.73 -13.24 13.64
CA LEU A 71 -6.77 -12.61 12.33
C LEU A 71 -5.42 -12.78 11.62
N LYS A 72 -5.40 -13.51 10.51
CA LYS A 72 -4.18 -13.76 9.73
C LYS A 72 -3.92 -12.75 8.63
N GLN A 73 -4.98 -12.17 8.07
CA GLN A 73 -4.91 -11.22 6.97
C GLN A 73 -5.70 -9.97 7.31
N LEU A 74 -5.11 -8.81 7.03
CA LEU A 74 -5.75 -7.52 7.26
C LEU A 74 -5.37 -6.58 6.13
N ARG A 75 -6.38 -5.98 5.49
CA ARG A 75 -6.18 -4.92 4.52
C ARG A 75 -6.84 -3.66 5.07
N LEU A 76 -6.24 -2.49 4.89
CA LEU A 76 -6.72 -1.25 5.50
C LEU A 76 -6.51 -0.08 4.56
N ALA A 77 -7.57 0.71 4.30
CA ALA A 77 -7.45 2.02 3.67
C ALA A 77 -7.47 3.04 4.76
N TRP A 78 -6.37 3.76 4.79
CA TRP A 78 -5.85 4.25 6.03
C TRP A 78 -5.44 5.67 5.72
N GLY A 79 -6.22 6.61 6.28
CA GLY A 79 -5.85 8.01 6.28
C GLY A 79 -4.55 8.26 7.08
N PRO A 80 -4.11 9.51 7.21
CA PRO A 80 -2.92 9.93 7.96
C PRO A 80 -2.56 9.14 9.26
N GLU A 81 -3.56 8.73 10.03
CA GLU A 81 -3.35 8.18 11.39
C GLU A 81 -3.18 6.66 11.43
N ALA A 82 -3.17 6.05 10.25
CA ALA A 82 -2.93 4.64 9.97
C ALA A 82 -1.71 4.05 10.68
N LEU A 83 -0.52 4.58 10.36
CA LEU A 83 0.74 4.02 10.83
C LEU A 83 0.96 4.27 12.33
N SER A 84 0.33 5.28 12.94
CA SER A 84 0.41 5.44 14.40
C SER A 84 -0.34 4.32 15.15
N ARG A 85 -1.24 3.60 14.47
CA ARG A 85 -1.96 2.43 15.00
C ARG A 85 -1.24 1.10 14.75
N ILE A 86 -0.10 1.11 14.04
CA ILE A 86 0.70 -0.11 13.80
C ILE A 86 1.10 -0.83 15.10
N PRO A 87 1.62 -0.15 16.15
CA PRO A 87 1.96 -0.82 17.40
C PRO A 87 0.75 -1.48 18.07
N TYR A 88 -0.43 -0.88 17.90
CA TYR A 88 -1.69 -1.42 18.39
C TYR A 88 -2.11 -2.69 17.64
N LEU A 89 -1.94 -2.73 16.30
CA LEU A 89 -2.24 -3.93 15.50
C LEU A 89 -1.46 -5.15 15.99
N ARG A 90 -0.15 -4.99 16.29
CA ARG A 90 0.67 -6.10 16.80
C ARG A 90 0.10 -6.68 18.09
N LYS A 91 -0.37 -5.81 18.99
CA LYS A 91 -0.94 -6.24 20.28
C LYS A 91 -2.27 -6.97 20.11
N CYS A 92 -3.10 -6.51 19.18
CA CYS A 92 -4.45 -7.04 18.97
C CYS A 92 -4.50 -8.28 18.08
N CYS A 93 -3.60 -8.38 17.09
CA CYS A 93 -3.59 -9.45 16.08
C CYS A 93 -2.23 -10.14 16.03
N PRO A 94 -1.83 -10.91 17.05
CA PRO A 94 -0.53 -11.57 17.09
C PRO A 94 -0.34 -12.65 16.00
N ALA A 95 -1.43 -13.18 15.44
CA ALA A 95 -1.40 -14.17 14.36
C ALA A 95 -1.32 -13.56 12.94
N LEU A 96 -1.17 -12.24 12.83
CA LEU A 96 -1.17 -11.55 11.54
C LEU A 96 0.05 -11.94 10.68
N GLN A 97 -0.23 -12.44 9.48
CA GLN A 97 0.76 -12.88 8.49
C GLN A 97 0.78 -12.00 7.25
N SER A 98 -0.37 -11.48 6.84
CA SER A 98 -0.54 -10.65 5.64
C SER A 98 -1.15 -9.31 5.99
N LEU A 99 -0.49 -8.22 5.60
CA LEU A 99 -0.92 -6.86 5.87
C LEU A 99 -0.93 -6.05 4.57
N ALA A 100 -2.05 -5.44 4.22
CA ALA A 100 -2.11 -4.44 3.16
C ALA A 100 -2.48 -3.08 3.72
N ILE A 101 -1.71 -2.05 3.37
CA ILE A 101 -1.92 -0.68 3.82
C ILE A 101 -1.96 0.23 2.59
N CYS A 102 -3.07 0.94 2.41
CA CYS A 102 -3.11 2.09 1.51
C CYS A 102 -2.88 3.36 2.33
N THR A 103 -1.83 4.10 1.98
CA THR A 103 -1.28 5.18 2.80
C THR A 103 -1.00 6.42 1.96
N PRO A 104 -1.42 7.63 2.38
CA PRO A 104 -0.92 8.88 1.79
C PRO A 104 0.58 9.05 2.06
N THR A 105 1.19 9.93 1.28
CA THR A 105 2.63 9.93 0.96
C THR A 105 3.58 10.33 2.08
N TYR A 106 3.08 11.12 3.03
CA TYR A 106 3.82 11.65 4.17
C TYR A 106 3.85 10.69 5.37
N LEU A 107 3.22 9.51 5.30
CA LEU A 107 3.17 8.61 6.45
C LEU A 107 4.38 7.69 6.57
N VAL A 108 4.96 7.26 5.46
CA VAL A 108 6.21 6.46 5.51
C VAL A 108 7.34 7.25 6.18
N GLU A 109 7.27 8.58 6.18
CA GLU A 109 8.20 9.49 6.87
C GLU A 109 8.11 9.38 8.40
N ASN A 110 7.01 8.88 8.94
CA ASN A 110 6.78 8.73 10.37
C ASN A 110 6.95 7.28 10.87
N MET A 111 7.40 6.35 10.02
CA MET A 111 7.73 5.00 10.47
C MET A 111 8.94 5.05 11.41
N PRO A 112 8.84 4.51 12.64
CA PRO A 112 9.96 4.50 13.55
C PRO A 112 11.13 3.70 12.96
N PRO A 113 12.33 4.28 12.86
CA PRO A 113 13.45 3.71 12.07
C PRO A 113 14.10 2.45 12.66
N THR A 114 13.69 2.01 13.85
CA THR A 114 14.45 1.08 14.70
C THR A 114 13.65 -0.05 15.35
N THR A 115 12.37 -0.21 15.04
CA THR A 115 11.54 -1.20 15.74
C THR A 115 11.09 -2.32 14.80
N SER A 116 11.50 -3.55 15.11
CA SER A 116 10.99 -4.79 14.50
C SER A 116 9.55 -5.04 14.96
N ILE A 117 8.61 -4.24 14.44
CA ILE A 117 7.22 -4.21 14.92
C ILE A 117 6.44 -5.45 14.47
N PHE A 118 6.70 -5.98 13.28
CA PHE A 118 5.91 -7.08 12.72
C PHE A 118 6.75 -8.28 12.32
N SER A 119 7.39 -8.94 13.29
CA SER A 119 8.13 -10.18 13.04
C SER A 119 7.24 -11.35 12.59
N GLY A 120 5.92 -11.26 12.73
CA GLY A 120 4.99 -12.29 12.25
C GLY A 120 4.49 -12.09 10.82
N VAL A 121 4.63 -10.88 10.27
CA VAL A 121 4.10 -10.54 8.93
C VAL A 121 5.11 -10.97 7.87
N THR A 122 4.66 -11.81 6.96
CA THR A 122 5.44 -12.35 5.85
C THR A 122 5.04 -11.74 4.51
N GLU A 123 3.86 -11.14 4.42
CA GLU A 123 3.34 -10.51 3.20
C GLU A 123 2.93 -9.06 3.50
N LEU A 124 3.45 -8.12 2.73
CA LEU A 124 3.13 -6.70 2.86
C LEU A 124 2.76 -6.12 1.50
N CYS A 125 1.59 -5.50 1.42
CA CYS A 125 1.15 -4.72 0.28
C CYS A 125 1.04 -3.25 0.68
N LEU A 126 1.78 -2.37 0.02
CA LEU A 126 1.76 -0.93 0.24
C LEU A 126 1.24 -0.22 -0.99
N VAL A 127 0.21 0.60 -0.82
CA VAL A 127 -0.30 1.47 -1.88
C VAL A 127 0.09 2.91 -1.55
N HIS A 128 0.85 3.54 -2.45
CA HIS A 128 1.47 4.85 -2.26
C HIS A 128 0.94 5.87 -3.26
N ASN A 129 0.35 6.97 -2.79
CA ASN A 129 -0.35 7.98 -3.61
C ASN A 129 0.51 9.04 -4.31
N ASP A 130 1.84 8.92 -4.28
CA ASP A 130 2.76 9.78 -5.04
C ASP A 130 4.11 9.09 -5.23
N ALA A 131 4.27 8.42 -6.37
CA ALA A 131 5.50 7.72 -6.74
C ALA A 131 6.78 8.57 -6.62
N THR A 132 6.70 9.91 -6.68
CA THR A 132 7.89 10.78 -6.62
C THR A 132 8.58 10.82 -5.28
N LEU A 133 7.89 10.43 -4.21
CA LEU A 133 8.41 10.51 -2.85
C LEU A 133 8.83 9.14 -2.30
N PHE A 134 8.75 8.08 -3.10
CA PHE A 134 9.11 6.73 -2.67
C PHE A 134 10.59 6.46 -3.00
N GLY A 135 11.45 6.59 -1.99
CA GLY A 135 12.91 6.47 -2.11
C GLY A 135 13.51 5.37 -1.20
N ILE A 136 14.81 5.10 -1.38
CA ILE A 136 15.55 4.03 -0.67
C ILE A 136 15.39 4.10 0.85
N VAL A 137 15.46 5.31 1.43
CA VAL A 137 15.34 5.52 2.88
C VAL A 137 14.02 4.94 3.40
N LYS A 138 12.93 5.17 2.67
CA LYS A 138 11.59 4.69 3.03
C LYS A 138 11.50 3.17 2.96
N ILE A 139 12.06 2.56 1.91
CA ILE A 139 12.16 1.10 1.79
C ILE A 139 12.95 0.50 2.96
N ASN A 140 14.08 1.09 3.34
CA ASN A 140 14.85 0.59 4.47
C ASN A 140 14.07 0.65 5.79
N CYS A 141 13.32 1.71 6.04
CA CYS A 141 12.45 1.80 7.22
C CYS A 141 11.38 0.70 7.20
N ILE A 142 10.76 0.44 6.05
CA ILE A 142 9.78 -0.64 5.88
C ILE A 142 10.44 -1.99 6.16
N LEU A 143 11.53 -2.31 5.47
CA LEU A 143 12.22 -3.58 5.61
C LEU A 143 12.67 -3.85 7.05
N ARG A 144 13.11 -2.83 7.80
CA ARG A 144 13.45 -2.96 9.22
C ARG A 144 12.23 -3.21 10.13
N ALA A 145 11.08 -2.63 9.78
CA ALA A 145 9.85 -2.82 10.54
C ALA A 145 9.24 -4.22 10.37
N PHE A 146 9.52 -4.87 9.23
CA PHE A 146 9.00 -6.17 8.84
C PHE A 146 10.15 -7.18 8.64
N PRO A 147 10.89 -7.57 9.68
CA PRO A 147 12.13 -8.34 9.52
C PRO A 147 11.93 -9.74 8.92
N CYS A 148 10.73 -10.32 9.00
CA CYS A 148 10.43 -11.65 8.45
C CYS A 148 9.67 -11.58 7.12
N LEU A 149 9.68 -10.42 6.46
CA LEU A 149 8.95 -10.20 5.22
C LEU A 149 9.49 -11.10 4.10
N GLN A 150 8.60 -11.84 3.45
CA GLN A 150 8.92 -12.72 2.32
C GLN A 150 8.41 -12.15 1.01
N GLU A 151 7.27 -11.47 1.04
CA GLU A 151 6.64 -10.86 -0.12
C GLU A 151 6.35 -9.38 0.11
N LEU A 152 6.86 -8.53 -0.78
CA LEU A 152 6.60 -7.11 -0.79
C LEU A 152 5.91 -6.72 -2.10
N GLU A 153 4.74 -6.12 -1.99
CA GLU A 153 4.00 -5.56 -3.11
C GLU A 153 3.88 -4.04 -2.92
N LEU A 154 4.31 -3.28 -3.92
CA LEU A 154 4.35 -1.82 -3.92
C LEU A 154 3.52 -1.31 -5.08
N TRP A 155 2.47 -0.56 -4.79
CA TRP A 155 1.63 0.10 -5.79
C TRP A 155 1.93 1.59 -5.78
N LEU A 156 2.65 2.06 -6.80
CA LEU A 156 3.03 3.46 -6.97
C LEU A 156 1.96 4.18 -7.78
N LEU A 157 0.98 4.76 -7.09
CA LEU A 157 -0.05 5.56 -7.72
C LEU A 157 0.52 6.93 -8.08
N LEU A 158 0.28 7.36 -9.32
CA LEU A 158 0.53 8.73 -9.70
C LEU A 158 -0.46 9.65 -8.97
N SER A 159 0.05 10.78 -8.48
CA SER A 159 -0.79 11.91 -8.12
C SER A 159 -1.70 12.28 -9.31
N LEU A 160 -2.98 12.53 -9.03
CA LEU A 160 -3.96 13.05 -9.99
C LEU A 160 -3.42 14.25 -10.78
N ARG A 161 -2.60 15.11 -10.14
CA ARG A 161 -1.98 16.27 -10.79
C ARG A 161 -0.97 15.84 -11.87
N LYS A 162 -0.21 14.78 -11.61
CA LYS A 162 0.78 14.24 -12.54
C LYS A 162 0.11 13.54 -13.73
N ILE A 163 -0.95 12.79 -13.47
CA ILE A 163 -1.79 12.16 -14.51
C ILE A 163 -2.33 13.23 -15.45
N VAL A 164 -2.92 14.29 -14.91
CA VAL A 164 -3.43 15.43 -15.70
C VAL A 164 -2.29 16.09 -16.50
N SER A 165 -1.12 16.33 -15.90
CA SER A 165 0.01 16.94 -16.64
C SER A 165 0.57 16.05 -17.77
N LEU A 166 0.64 14.73 -17.57
CA LEU A 166 1.11 13.78 -18.59
C LEU A 166 0.09 13.61 -19.72
N GLN A 167 -1.21 13.71 -19.39
CA GLN A 167 -2.27 13.66 -20.38
C GLN A 167 -2.41 14.96 -21.19
N ILE A 168 -2.14 16.12 -20.59
CA ILE A 168 -2.04 17.42 -21.29
C ILE A 168 -0.81 17.43 -22.20
N GLY A 169 0.36 17.00 -21.70
CA GLY A 169 1.60 16.95 -22.48
C GLY A 169 1.57 15.96 -23.65
N SER A 170 0.79 14.88 -23.54
CA SER A 170 0.57 13.90 -24.63
C SER A 170 -0.56 14.31 -25.60
N GLY A 171 -1.18 15.48 -25.42
CA GLY A 171 -2.25 15.98 -26.28
C GLY A 171 -3.57 15.21 -26.20
N ARG A 172 -3.73 14.32 -25.21
CA ARG A 172 -4.88 13.41 -25.08
C ARG A 172 -6.05 14.00 -24.29
N LEU A 173 -5.87 15.16 -23.66
CA LEU A 173 -6.94 15.91 -22.97
C LEU A 173 -6.96 17.35 -23.43
N LYS A 174 -8.08 17.77 -24.03
CA LYS A 174 -8.27 19.10 -24.62
C LYS A 174 -9.07 20.09 -23.75
N ASP A 175 -9.72 19.65 -22.69
CA ASP A 175 -10.51 20.52 -21.82
C ASP A 175 -10.47 20.04 -20.37
N LEU A 176 -9.79 20.79 -19.48
CA LEU A 176 -10.03 20.76 -18.04
C LEU A 176 -9.80 22.14 -17.42
N ASP A 177 -10.76 23.03 -17.62
CA ASP A 177 -10.93 24.21 -16.76
C ASP A 177 -11.48 23.86 -15.36
N SER A 178 -11.78 22.57 -15.09
CA SER A 178 -12.42 22.08 -13.85
C SER A 178 -11.48 21.54 -12.76
N VAL A 179 -10.16 21.40 -12.98
CA VAL A 179 -9.20 20.93 -11.93
C VAL A 179 -8.66 22.06 -11.05
N LYS A 180 -9.07 23.31 -11.29
CA LYS A 180 -8.60 24.48 -10.53
C LYS A 180 -9.10 24.54 -9.06
N SER A 181 -9.93 23.61 -8.60
CA SER A 181 -10.57 23.67 -7.28
C SER A 181 -10.05 22.69 -6.22
N ALA A 182 -9.07 21.84 -6.53
CA ALA A 182 -8.47 20.99 -5.49
C ALA A 182 -7.64 21.88 -4.54
N PRO A 183 -7.91 21.90 -3.22
CA PRO A 183 -7.17 22.73 -2.29
C PRO A 183 -5.66 22.43 -2.39
N PRO A 184 -4.80 23.45 -2.27
CA PRO A 184 -3.37 23.24 -2.16
C PRO A 184 -3.10 22.29 -0.99
N LEU A 185 -2.27 21.26 -1.23
CA LEU A 185 -1.74 20.46 -0.13
C LEU A 185 -1.05 21.43 0.84
N PRO A 186 -1.15 21.21 2.16
CA PRO A 186 -0.49 22.06 3.14
C PRO A 186 0.99 22.20 2.78
N GLU A 187 1.49 23.44 2.79
CA GLU A 187 2.90 23.73 2.57
C GLU A 187 3.73 22.97 3.60
N ARG A 188 4.80 22.34 3.10
CA ARG A 188 5.63 21.41 3.85
C ARG A 188 6.35 22.18 4.97
N PRO A 189 6.52 21.60 6.17
CA PRO A 189 7.66 21.99 6.98
C PRO A 189 8.92 21.56 6.22
N ASP A 190 9.87 22.49 6.06
CA ASP A 190 11.22 22.21 5.58
C ASP A 190 11.86 21.20 6.54
N LEU A 191 11.64 19.92 6.27
CA LEU A 191 12.36 18.85 6.92
C LEU A 191 13.76 18.91 6.33
N GLU A 192 14.67 19.51 7.09
CA GLU A 192 16.09 19.25 6.94
C GLU A 192 16.24 17.73 6.83
N GLU A 193 16.61 17.27 5.63
CA GLU A 193 17.07 15.90 5.40
C GLU A 193 18.28 15.71 6.30
N GLY A 194 18.02 15.29 7.54
CA GLY A 194 19.06 14.86 8.46
C GLY A 194 19.89 13.83 7.72
N LYS A 195 21.15 14.18 7.46
CA LYS A 195 22.20 13.36 6.83
C LYS A 195 22.49 12.11 7.63
N ALA A 196 21.51 11.24 7.81
CA ALA A 196 21.73 9.86 8.17
C ALA A 196 21.99 9.15 6.84
N GLU A 197 23.27 8.88 6.55
CA GLU A 197 23.61 7.92 5.50
C GLU A 197 22.74 6.67 5.73
N PRO A 198 21.94 6.24 4.75
CA PRO A 198 21.12 5.06 4.92
C PRO A 198 22.08 3.89 5.05
N LYS A 199 22.37 3.47 6.30
CA LYS A 199 23.10 2.24 6.57
C LYS A 199 22.42 1.14 5.77
N GLU A 200 23.15 0.60 4.80
CA GLU A 200 22.73 -0.50 3.94
C GLU A 200 22.06 -1.56 4.80
N TYR A 201 20.75 -1.75 4.59
CA TYR A 201 19.98 -2.74 5.32
C TYR A 201 19.77 -3.93 4.41
N VAL A 202 20.38 -5.05 4.80
CA VAL A 202 20.22 -6.32 4.10
C VAL A 202 19.00 -7.04 4.68
N HIS A 203 18.04 -7.39 3.83
CA HIS A 203 16.85 -8.13 4.24
C HIS A 203 17.05 -9.63 3.97
N GLU A 204 16.98 -10.44 5.01
CA GLU A 204 17.38 -11.86 4.96
C GLU A 204 16.28 -12.81 4.44
N HIS A 205 15.02 -12.37 4.46
CA HIS A 205 13.88 -13.24 4.15
C HIS A 205 13.09 -12.86 2.89
N LEU A 206 13.44 -11.75 2.21
CA LEU A 206 12.63 -11.20 1.13
C LEU A 206 12.86 -12.01 -0.16
N LYS A 207 11.84 -12.76 -0.57
CA LYS A 207 11.90 -13.67 -1.73
C LYS A 207 11.25 -13.09 -2.96
N ARG A 208 10.17 -12.34 -2.79
CA ARG A 208 9.38 -11.79 -3.90
C ARG A 208 9.11 -10.31 -3.72
N VAL A 209 9.32 -9.56 -4.80
CA VAL A 209 8.94 -8.15 -4.90
C VAL A 209 8.05 -7.94 -6.12
N VAL A 210 6.98 -7.18 -5.94
CA VAL A 210 6.15 -6.66 -7.03
C VAL A 210 6.12 -5.15 -6.93
N ILE A 211 6.39 -4.45 -8.02
CA ILE A 211 6.27 -3.00 -8.10
C ILE A 211 5.34 -2.64 -9.25
N ALA A 212 4.13 -2.19 -8.92
CA ALA A 212 3.11 -1.74 -9.85
C ALA A 212 3.11 -0.21 -9.98
N GLY A 213 2.73 0.31 -11.15
CA GLY A 213 2.76 1.75 -11.45
C GLY A 213 4.18 2.33 -11.57
N PHE A 214 5.13 1.52 -12.04
CA PHE A 214 6.55 1.89 -12.13
C PHE A 214 6.86 2.72 -13.38
N TRP A 215 7.37 3.94 -13.22
CA TRP A 215 7.65 4.85 -14.35
C TRP A 215 9.11 4.91 -14.78
N GLY A 216 10.01 4.23 -14.08
CA GLY A 216 11.44 4.24 -14.38
C GLY A 216 12.13 5.56 -14.03
N THR A 217 11.55 6.35 -13.13
CA THR A 217 12.23 7.53 -12.57
C THR A 217 13.51 7.13 -11.84
N SER A 218 14.45 8.06 -11.66
CA SER A 218 15.72 7.76 -10.98
C SER A 218 15.50 7.15 -9.60
N SER A 219 14.57 7.69 -8.80
CA SER A 219 14.26 7.19 -7.46
C SER A 219 13.64 5.79 -7.46
N GLU A 220 12.76 5.49 -8.41
CA GLU A 220 12.17 4.16 -8.57
C GLU A 220 13.22 3.11 -8.97
N ILE A 221 14.10 3.48 -9.91
CA ILE A 221 15.21 2.62 -10.35
C ILE A 221 16.18 2.39 -9.19
N GLU A 222 16.56 3.43 -8.45
CA GLU A 222 17.40 3.32 -7.26
C GLU A 222 16.77 2.41 -6.20
N CYS A 223 15.45 2.51 -5.96
CA CYS A 223 14.74 1.60 -5.06
C CYS A 223 14.79 0.15 -5.55
N ALA A 224 14.53 -0.09 -6.84
CA ALA A 224 14.57 -1.43 -7.42
C ALA A 224 15.98 -2.03 -7.34
N ILE A 225 17.00 -1.25 -7.68
CA ILE A 225 18.42 -1.64 -7.52
C ILE A 225 18.70 -2.00 -6.07
N HIS A 226 18.30 -1.14 -5.13
CA HIS A 226 18.50 -1.37 -3.70
C HIS A 226 17.89 -2.69 -3.23
N LEU A 227 16.66 -2.98 -3.64
CA LEU A 227 15.97 -4.24 -3.34
C LEU A 227 16.68 -5.46 -3.96
N LEU A 228 17.15 -5.35 -5.21
CA LEU A 228 17.91 -6.41 -5.89
C LEU A 228 19.28 -6.67 -5.24
N THR A 229 19.96 -5.63 -4.77
CA THR A 229 21.32 -5.74 -4.24
C THR A 229 21.36 -6.20 -2.79
N HIS A 230 20.40 -5.76 -1.97
CA HIS A 230 20.36 -5.96 -0.52
C HIS A 230 19.38 -7.04 -0.04
N SER A 231 18.82 -7.84 -0.96
CA SER A 231 18.01 -9.01 -0.60
C SER A 231 18.73 -10.27 -1.02
N THR A 232 19.30 -11.02 -0.06
CA THR A 232 20.19 -12.17 -0.36
C THR A 232 19.45 -13.39 -0.89
N VAL A 233 18.16 -13.51 -0.57
CA VAL A 233 17.29 -14.64 -0.94
C VAL A 233 16.23 -14.25 -1.96
N LEU A 234 16.36 -13.09 -2.61
CA LEU A 234 15.38 -12.65 -3.60
C LEU A 234 15.37 -13.59 -4.80
N GLU A 235 14.22 -14.21 -5.03
CA GLU A 235 13.98 -15.18 -6.10
C GLU A 235 13.35 -14.49 -7.32
N ARG A 236 12.50 -13.47 -7.08
CA ARG A 236 11.72 -12.84 -8.15
C ARG A 236 11.43 -11.36 -7.88
N MET A 237 11.57 -10.55 -8.91
CA MET A 237 11.10 -9.17 -8.96
C MET A 237 10.25 -8.96 -10.21
N ASP A 238 8.97 -8.58 -10.01
CA ASP A 238 8.06 -8.23 -11.08
C ASP A 238 7.84 -6.71 -11.08
N ILE A 239 8.11 -6.04 -12.19
CA ILE A 239 7.87 -4.61 -12.38
C ILE A 239 6.76 -4.47 -13.41
N ASN A 240 5.64 -3.87 -12.98
CA ASN A 240 4.52 -3.57 -13.83
C ASN A 240 4.37 -2.05 -13.95
N PRO A 241 4.59 -1.46 -15.13
CA PRO A 241 4.32 -0.05 -15.34
C PRO A 241 2.83 0.27 -15.35
N GLU A 242 2.00 -0.70 -15.73
CA GLU A 242 0.57 -0.49 -15.80
C GLU A 242 -0.04 -0.55 -14.40
N ILE A 243 -0.92 0.43 -14.15
CA ILE A 243 -1.96 0.32 -13.13
C ILE A 243 -3.22 -0.18 -13.85
N SER A 244 -3.08 -1.24 -14.65
CA SER A 244 -4.20 -1.85 -15.37
C SER A 244 -4.77 -2.96 -14.49
N GLY A 245 -5.95 -2.70 -13.95
CA GLY A 245 -6.66 -3.65 -13.11
C GLY A 245 -7.47 -2.96 -12.03
N VAL A 246 -8.62 -3.55 -11.74
CA VAL A 246 -9.42 -3.24 -10.55
C VAL A 246 -8.64 -3.77 -9.34
N HIS A 247 -7.51 -3.17 -8.98
CA HIS A 247 -7.06 -3.33 -7.60
C HIS A 247 -8.13 -2.62 -6.77
N PRO A 248 -8.69 -3.25 -5.72
CA PRO A 248 -9.80 -2.66 -4.95
C PRO A 248 -9.54 -1.24 -4.41
N TRP A 249 -8.27 -0.82 -4.46
CA TRP A 249 -7.70 0.41 -3.92
C TRP A 249 -7.55 1.54 -4.94
N THR A 250 -7.67 1.24 -6.24
CA THR A 250 -7.41 2.19 -7.32
C THR A 250 -8.71 2.49 -8.04
N LEU A 251 -9.37 3.59 -7.64
CA LEU A 251 -10.53 4.15 -8.34
C LEU A 251 -10.16 4.80 -9.69
N LEU A 252 -8.88 4.78 -10.03
CA LEU A 252 -8.31 5.40 -11.21
C LEU A 252 -7.81 4.31 -12.15
N ASN A 253 -8.58 4.03 -13.20
CA ASN A 253 -8.09 3.33 -14.38
C ASN A 253 -7.25 4.32 -15.18
N VAL A 254 -5.96 4.39 -14.88
CA VAL A 254 -5.01 5.18 -15.66
C VAL A 254 -4.21 4.20 -16.49
N ASP A 255 -4.65 4.04 -17.73
CA ASP A 255 -4.00 3.19 -18.71
C ASP A 255 -2.83 3.98 -19.32
N VAL A 256 -1.74 4.08 -18.57
CA VAL A 256 -0.48 4.57 -19.10
C VAL A 256 0.54 3.44 -19.02
N ALA A 257 0.71 2.78 -20.17
CA ALA A 257 1.73 1.78 -20.37
C ALA A 257 3.03 2.46 -20.83
N LEU A 258 4.16 1.99 -20.30
CA LEU A 258 5.46 2.29 -20.87
C LEU A 258 5.53 1.72 -22.29
N ASN A 259 6.15 2.46 -23.20
CA ASN A 259 6.41 1.93 -24.52
C ASN A 259 7.53 0.86 -24.47
N LYS A 260 7.68 0.10 -25.56
CA LYS A 260 8.67 -0.99 -25.63
C LYS A 260 10.11 -0.51 -25.34
N GLU A 261 10.50 0.64 -25.88
CA GLU A 261 11.85 1.19 -25.70
C GLU A 261 12.10 1.62 -24.25
N GLU A 262 11.11 2.20 -23.59
CA GLU A 262 11.19 2.56 -22.16
C GLU A 262 11.35 1.32 -21.27
N ARG A 263 10.58 0.25 -21.55
CA ARG A 263 10.71 -1.03 -20.83
C ARG A 263 12.09 -1.64 -21.02
N GLU A 264 12.60 -1.65 -22.25
CA GLU A 264 13.95 -2.16 -22.57
C GLU A 264 15.04 -1.38 -21.80
N LYS A 265 14.95 -0.05 -21.74
CA LYS A 265 15.87 0.79 -20.95
C LYS A 265 15.83 0.47 -19.45
N ILE A 266 14.64 0.19 -18.90
CA ILE A 266 14.51 -0.20 -17.49
C ILE A 266 15.16 -1.57 -17.27
N CYS A 267 14.89 -2.55 -18.15
CA CYS A 267 15.52 -3.86 -18.11
C CYS A 267 17.05 -3.75 -18.14
N GLU A 268 17.61 -3.02 -19.11
CA GLU A 268 19.05 -2.83 -19.26
C GLU A 268 19.70 -2.22 -18.01
N ARG A 269 19.01 -1.30 -17.34
CA ARG A 269 19.51 -0.66 -16.11
C ARG A 269 19.45 -1.59 -14.90
N LEU A 270 18.47 -2.48 -14.81
CA LEU A 270 18.26 -3.33 -13.63
C LEU A 270 18.93 -4.70 -13.74
N GLN A 271 19.05 -5.24 -14.95
CA GLN A 271 19.62 -6.56 -15.23
C GLN A 271 21.00 -6.80 -14.59
N PRO A 272 21.95 -5.83 -14.56
CA PRO A 272 23.26 -6.05 -13.93
C PRO A 272 23.18 -6.36 -12.42
N PHE A 273 22.08 -6.00 -11.76
CA PHE A 273 21.86 -6.20 -10.33
C PHE A 273 21.07 -7.48 -10.02
N CYS A 274 20.49 -8.11 -11.05
CA CYS A 274 19.76 -9.36 -10.94
C CYS A 274 20.72 -10.54 -10.79
N LYS A 275 21.22 -10.76 -9.56
CA LYS A 275 22.16 -11.86 -9.24
C LYS A 275 21.56 -13.22 -9.60
N LYS A 276 20.60 -13.69 -8.79
CA LYS A 276 19.88 -14.97 -8.95
C LYS A 276 18.37 -14.77 -9.11
N ALA A 277 17.89 -13.54 -8.91
CA ALA A 277 16.49 -13.21 -9.01
C ALA A 277 16.04 -13.16 -10.47
N VAL A 278 14.88 -13.71 -10.76
CA VAL A 278 14.19 -13.52 -12.04
C VAL A 278 13.58 -12.12 -12.05
N LEU A 279 14.03 -11.26 -12.98
CA LEU A 279 13.43 -9.96 -13.23
C LEU A 279 12.46 -10.05 -14.40
N THR A 280 11.20 -9.67 -14.17
CA THR A 280 10.19 -9.50 -15.22
C THR A 280 9.77 -8.04 -15.26
N VAL A 281 9.84 -7.42 -16.43
CA VAL A 281 9.27 -6.08 -16.66
C VAL A 281 8.15 -6.24 -17.69
N HIS A 282 6.93 -5.91 -17.29
CA HIS A 282 5.73 -6.10 -18.10
C HIS A 282 5.51 -4.95 -19.08
#